data_AF-R5KCC7-F1
#
_entry.id   AF-R5KCC7-F1
#
_cell.length_a   1.000
_cell.length_b   1.000
_cell.length_c   1.000
_cell.angle_alpha   90.00
_cell.angle_beta   90.00
_cell.angle_gamma   90.00
#
_symmetry.space_group_name_H-M   'P 1'
#
loop_
_entity.id
_entity.type
_entity.pdbx_description
1 polymer ?
#
loop_
_entity_poly.entity_id
_entity_poly.type
_entity_poly.pdbx_seq_one_letter_code
_entity_poly.pdbx_strand_id
1 'polypeptide(L)'
;MEDLTRHVRLAFGFVPTAEQASAIDTFCRFMTDRDDRSAFIMRGSAGTGKTSLAAAMVKAVKALGHKVALLAPTGRAAKVFSLNAGQPALTIHRRIYRQKTFTGDMTGFNLNVNLTPDTLFMVDEASMIADESPSDAALFGSGRLLDDLIQYVYNGNNCRLMLIGDKAQLPPVGEEESPALSAFVLEDYGLKVYQCDLNEVLRQAAGSGILYNATVIRQMITHDEATGLPMIRFSGFADIRIVPGDELIEQLNTSYSEVGIDETIVVTRSNKRANIYNSGIRGMVLDREEQLTTGDMLMVVKNNYYWLEKERMNEKLKVKNDKSNSDTGSLSTKQTDSSPSTVSFSLPSSFIANGDRAIVRRVRNVRELYGFRFADVLLRFPDYDNYELQATVLTDTLTSDAPTLTREQSNQLFNSVLEDYQDIPRKADRMKQIRQDMYYNALQVKYAYAVTCHKAQGGQWAHVYIDQGYMTDDMLTPDYIHWLYTAFTRATERLFLVNWPKTQTQE
;
A
#
# COMPACT_ATOMS: atom_id res chain seq x y z
N MET A 1 27.74 16.29 13.68
CA MET A 1 27.93 15.48 12.46
C MET A 1 28.54 14.13 12.81
N GLU A 2 29.75 14.10 13.42
CA GLU A 2 30.45 12.86 13.79
C GLU A 2 29.64 11.89 14.65
N ASP A 3 28.89 12.41 15.64
CA ASP A 3 28.03 11.57 16.48
C ASP A 3 26.91 10.88 15.70
N LEU A 4 26.23 11.59 14.78
CA LEU A 4 25.16 11.00 13.97
C LEU A 4 25.73 9.93 13.03
N THR A 5 26.84 10.20 12.36
CA THR A 5 27.53 9.24 11.49
C THR A 5 27.88 7.96 12.26
N ARG A 6 28.41 8.10 13.48
CA ARG A 6 28.74 6.98 14.34
C ARG A 6 27.51 6.15 14.70
N HIS A 7 26.40 6.79 15.11
CA HIS A 7 25.17 6.08 15.44
C HIS A 7 24.57 5.34 14.24
N VAL A 8 24.57 5.94 13.04
CA VAL A 8 24.08 5.28 11.82
C VAL A 8 24.93 4.05 11.50
N ARG A 9 26.26 4.16 11.54
CA ARG A 9 27.16 3.02 11.29
C ARG A 9 27.00 1.89 12.31
N LEU A 10 26.85 2.23 13.59
CA LEU A 10 26.59 1.26 14.64
C LEU A 10 25.24 0.56 14.46
N ALA A 11 24.19 1.32 14.12
CA ALA A 11 22.86 0.78 13.89
C ALA A 11 22.75 -0.05 12.60
N PHE A 12 23.59 0.23 11.60
CA PHE A 12 23.62 -0.50 10.33
C PHE A 12 24.16 -1.93 10.51
N GLY A 13 25.13 -2.13 11.42
CA GLY A 13 25.61 -3.47 11.79
C GLY A 13 26.45 -4.19 10.73
N PHE A 14 26.63 -3.59 9.56
CA PHE A 14 27.48 -4.10 8.47
C PHE A 14 28.53 -3.06 8.06
N VAL A 15 29.56 -3.52 7.35
CA VAL A 15 30.50 -2.60 6.69
C VAL A 15 29.78 -2.01 5.47
N PRO A 16 29.52 -0.68 5.44
CA PRO A 16 28.82 -0.08 4.31
C PRO A 16 29.67 -0.12 3.04
N THR A 17 29.02 -0.25 1.89
CA THR A 17 29.65 -0.01 0.58
C THR A 17 30.06 1.46 0.44
N ALA A 18 30.84 1.80 -0.59
CA ALA A 18 31.25 3.18 -0.84
C ALA A 18 30.03 4.10 -1.04
N GLU A 19 29.02 3.64 -1.79
CA GLU A 19 27.77 4.37 -2.03
C GLU A 19 26.94 4.53 -0.74
N GLN A 20 26.83 3.46 0.07
CA GLN A 20 26.14 3.52 1.36
C GLN A 20 26.86 4.47 2.33
N ALA A 21 28.20 4.45 2.36
CA ALA A 21 28.99 5.36 3.18
C ALA A 21 28.79 6.83 2.76
N SER A 22 28.75 7.10 1.45
CA SER A 22 28.42 8.42 0.89
C SER A 22 26.99 8.85 1.23
N ALA A 23 26.02 7.93 1.18
CA ALA A 23 24.64 8.18 1.57
C ALA A 23 24.52 8.52 3.06
N ILE A 24 25.28 7.85 3.94
CA ILE A 24 25.36 8.17 5.37
C ILE A 24 25.91 9.59 5.58
N ASP A 25 26.99 9.95 4.88
CA ASP A 25 27.58 11.29 4.99
C ASP A 25 26.62 12.38 4.50
N THR A 26 26.00 12.16 3.34
CA THR A 26 24.97 13.04 2.77
C THR A 26 23.79 13.21 3.72
N PHE A 27 23.29 12.12 4.30
CA PHE A 27 22.24 12.17 5.32
C PHE A 27 22.66 12.98 6.55
N CYS A 28 23.91 12.87 7.00
CA CYS A 28 24.41 13.64 8.13
C CYS A 28 24.49 15.13 7.82
N ARG A 29 24.92 15.50 6.60
CA ARG A 29 24.92 16.90 6.14
C ARG A 29 23.50 17.45 6.07
N PHE A 30 22.57 16.68 5.49
CA PHE A 30 21.16 17.01 5.43
C PHE A 30 20.56 17.26 6.82
N MET A 31 20.80 16.36 7.79
CA MET A 31 20.26 16.50 9.15
C MET A 31 20.88 17.66 9.94
N THR A 32 22.08 18.11 9.57
CA THR A 32 22.81 19.18 10.26
C THR A 32 22.81 20.51 9.50
N ASP A 33 22.07 20.60 8.40
CA ASP A 33 21.93 21.84 7.65
C ASP A 33 21.20 22.90 8.48
N ARG A 34 21.60 24.16 8.35
CA ARG A 34 20.92 25.28 9.00
C ARG A 34 19.62 25.65 8.29
N ASP A 35 19.49 25.29 7.02
CA ASP A 35 18.26 25.47 6.25
C ASP A 35 17.20 24.48 6.74
N ASP A 36 16.05 25.01 7.17
CA ASP A 36 14.89 24.24 7.62
C ASP A 36 14.01 23.77 6.45
N ARG A 37 14.25 24.27 5.23
CA ARG A 37 13.59 23.84 3.99
C ARG A 37 14.51 22.96 3.16
N SER A 38 14.87 21.80 3.69
CA SER A 38 15.68 20.82 2.99
C SER A 38 15.00 19.47 2.86
N ALA A 39 15.19 18.83 1.70
CA ALA A 39 14.73 17.48 1.42
C ALA A 39 15.92 16.55 1.12
N PHE A 40 15.77 15.27 1.42
CA PHE A 40 16.75 14.25 1.05
C PHE A 40 16.12 13.13 0.23
N ILE A 41 16.66 12.88 -0.96
CA ILE A 41 16.24 11.79 -1.83
C ILE A 41 17.25 10.64 -1.72
N MET A 42 16.79 9.45 -1.35
CA MET A 42 17.57 8.23 -1.40
C MET A 42 16.96 7.27 -2.42
N ARG A 43 17.65 7.10 -3.54
CA ARG A 43 17.26 6.18 -4.60
C ARG A 43 18.13 4.95 -4.57
N GLY A 44 17.57 3.84 -4.98
CA GLY A 44 18.34 2.63 -5.18
C GLY A 44 17.45 1.48 -5.59
N SER A 45 18.06 0.46 -6.16
CA SER A 45 17.32 -0.70 -6.66
C SER A 45 17.14 -1.80 -5.61
N ALA A 46 16.42 -2.86 -5.98
CA ALA A 46 16.31 -4.03 -5.13
C ALA A 46 17.70 -4.62 -4.84
N GLY A 47 17.93 -5.02 -3.60
CA GLY A 47 19.20 -5.62 -3.17
C GLY A 47 20.35 -4.65 -2.87
N THR A 48 20.16 -3.32 -2.97
CA THR A 48 21.22 -2.33 -2.66
C THR A 48 21.30 -1.93 -1.17
N GLY A 49 20.44 -2.52 -0.34
CA GLY A 49 20.41 -2.28 1.11
C GLY A 49 19.68 -1.00 1.54
N LYS A 50 18.91 -0.37 0.65
CA LYS A 50 18.17 0.87 0.90
C LYS A 50 17.28 0.80 2.16
N THR A 51 16.48 -0.24 2.29
CA THR A 51 15.59 -0.45 3.45
C THR A 51 16.37 -0.68 4.74
N SER A 52 17.47 -1.44 4.69
CA SER A 52 18.37 -1.66 5.84
C SER A 52 19.04 -0.36 6.29
N LEU A 53 19.47 0.47 5.33
CA LEU A 53 20.10 1.75 5.59
C LEU A 53 19.09 2.75 6.17
N ALA A 54 17.87 2.82 5.61
CA ALA A 54 16.78 3.63 6.16
C ALA A 54 16.46 3.22 7.60
N ALA A 55 16.37 1.92 7.90
CA ALA A 55 16.16 1.43 9.26
C ALA A 55 17.30 1.82 10.22
N ALA A 56 18.55 1.79 9.76
CA ALA A 56 19.70 2.26 10.55
C ALA A 56 19.64 3.78 10.83
N MET A 57 19.23 4.57 9.84
CA MET A 57 19.02 6.02 10.00
C MET A 57 17.90 6.31 11.02
N VAL A 58 16.77 5.60 10.95
CA VAL A 58 15.68 5.70 11.93
C VAL A 58 16.18 5.42 13.34
N LYS A 59 16.90 4.31 13.54
CA LYS A 59 17.47 3.93 14.85
C LYS A 59 18.42 5.00 15.37
N ALA A 60 19.29 5.54 14.52
CA ALA A 60 20.26 6.56 14.90
C ALA A 60 19.58 7.89 15.30
N VAL A 61 18.62 8.35 14.51
CA VAL A 61 17.84 9.58 14.78
C VAL A 61 17.12 9.46 16.12
N LYS A 62 16.47 8.32 16.39
CA LYS A 62 15.80 8.08 17.67
C LYS A 62 16.77 7.97 18.84
N ALA A 63 17.93 7.34 18.66
CA ALA A 63 18.95 7.23 19.71
C ALA A 63 19.47 8.61 20.16
N LEU A 64 19.46 9.60 19.26
CA LEU A 64 19.81 10.99 19.53
C LEU A 64 18.64 11.83 20.08
N GLY A 65 17.47 11.22 20.33
CA GLY A 65 16.30 11.90 20.90
C GLY A 65 15.47 12.71 19.89
N HIS A 66 15.77 12.62 18.60
CA HIS A 66 14.98 13.30 17.56
C HIS A 66 13.72 12.50 17.21
N LYS A 67 12.67 13.21 16.77
CA LYS A 67 11.42 12.60 16.33
C LYS A 67 11.51 12.16 14.89
N VAL A 68 10.90 11.03 14.59
CA VAL A 68 10.79 10.49 13.24
C VAL A 68 9.36 10.04 12.98
N ALA A 69 8.82 10.38 11.82
CA ALA A 69 7.51 9.94 11.34
C ALA A 69 7.72 9.13 10.07
N LEU A 70 7.37 7.84 10.11
CA LEU A 70 7.51 6.92 8.99
C LEU A 70 6.22 6.86 8.20
N LEU A 71 6.33 7.02 6.88
CA LEU A 71 5.21 7.13 5.96
C LEU A 71 5.41 6.21 4.75
N ALA A 72 4.31 5.78 4.14
CA ALA A 72 4.32 5.13 2.84
C ALA A 72 3.00 5.42 2.07
N PRO A 73 2.96 5.23 0.74
CA PRO A 73 1.74 5.42 -0.06
C PRO A 73 0.62 4.43 0.27
N THR A 74 0.96 3.18 0.58
CA THR A 74 -0.02 2.09 0.80
C THR A 74 0.10 1.47 2.20
N GLY A 75 -0.96 0.80 2.67
CA GLY A 75 -0.99 0.13 3.97
C GLY A 75 0.06 -0.99 4.07
N ARG A 76 0.20 -1.81 3.02
CA ARG A 76 1.21 -2.88 2.96
C ARG A 76 2.63 -2.33 2.98
N ALA A 77 2.92 -1.27 2.22
CA ALA A 77 4.23 -0.61 2.24
C ALA A 77 4.53 -0.05 3.64
N ALA A 78 3.55 0.59 4.29
CA ALA A 78 3.71 1.08 5.66
C ALA A 78 3.98 -0.07 6.64
N LYS A 79 3.31 -1.22 6.52
CA LYS A 79 3.59 -2.39 7.36
C LYS A 79 5.01 -2.93 7.16
N VAL A 80 5.45 -3.10 5.91
CA VAL A 80 6.81 -3.54 5.58
C VAL A 80 7.84 -2.56 6.14
N PHE A 81 7.62 -1.25 5.95
CA PHE A 81 8.51 -0.22 6.48
C PHE A 81 8.54 -0.25 8.02
N SER A 82 7.40 -0.49 8.66
CA SER A 82 7.30 -0.58 10.12
C SER A 82 8.11 -1.73 10.69
N LEU A 83 8.01 -2.92 10.08
CA LEU A 83 8.72 -4.12 10.48
C LEU A 83 10.24 -3.93 10.36
N ASN A 84 10.69 -3.38 9.24
CA ASN A 84 12.12 -3.16 8.99
C ASN A 84 12.72 -2.07 9.89
N ALA A 85 12.00 -0.97 10.09
CA ALA A 85 12.47 0.14 10.93
C ALA A 85 12.31 -0.13 12.43
N GLY A 86 11.50 -1.12 12.82
CA GLY A 86 11.14 -1.38 14.21
C GLY A 86 10.35 -0.23 14.86
N GLN A 87 9.58 0.52 14.06
CA GLN A 87 8.82 1.71 14.46
C GLN A 87 7.50 1.76 13.69
N PRO A 88 6.40 2.27 14.28
CA PRO A 88 5.14 2.39 13.54
C PRO A 88 5.26 3.34 12.35
N ALA A 89 4.88 2.87 11.16
CA ALA A 89 4.69 3.67 9.96
C ALA A 89 3.21 3.74 9.58
N LEU A 90 2.81 4.87 9.00
CA LEU A 90 1.44 5.15 8.61
C LEU A 90 1.38 5.41 7.10
N THR A 91 0.19 5.35 6.51
CA THR A 91 0.07 5.89 5.14
C THR A 91 0.21 7.41 5.14
N ILE A 92 0.71 7.99 4.04
CA ILE A 92 0.80 9.45 3.85
C ILE A 92 -0.57 10.09 4.15
N HIS A 93 -1.62 9.54 3.54
CA HIS A 93 -2.99 10.01 3.71
C HIS A 93 -3.43 10.04 5.19
N ARG A 94 -3.08 9.01 5.96
CA ARG A 94 -3.42 8.93 7.40
C ARG A 94 -2.71 9.99 8.22
N ARG A 95 -1.52 10.43 7.82
CA ARG A 95 -0.74 11.42 8.55
C ARG A 95 -1.15 12.85 8.24
N ILE A 96 -1.29 13.17 6.96
CA ILE A 96 -1.36 14.56 6.50
C ILE A 96 -2.79 15.08 6.39
N TYR A 97 -3.81 14.23 6.40
CA TYR A 97 -5.20 14.64 6.27
C TYR A 97 -6.00 14.49 7.55
N ARG A 98 -7.00 15.37 7.71
CA ARG A 98 -8.04 15.29 8.74
C ARG A 98 -9.42 15.48 8.10
N GLN A 99 -10.41 14.80 8.64
CA GLN A 99 -11.79 14.90 8.16
C GLN A 99 -12.37 16.29 8.47
N LYS A 100 -13.06 16.90 7.50
CA LYS A 100 -13.84 18.13 7.75
C LYS A 100 -14.96 17.82 8.74
N THR A 101 -15.04 18.59 9.84
CA THR A 101 -16.03 18.38 10.91
C THR A 101 -17.17 19.41 10.90
N PHE A 102 -17.26 20.29 9.91
CA PHE A 102 -18.19 21.42 9.96
C PHE A 102 -19.58 21.06 9.39
N THR A 103 -20.60 21.20 10.25
CA THR A 103 -22.02 21.40 9.90
C THR A 103 -22.67 20.38 8.97
N GLY A 104 -22.60 19.08 9.29
CA GLY A 104 -23.44 18.06 8.66
C GLY A 104 -23.13 17.73 7.18
N ASP A 105 -22.18 18.44 6.58
CA ASP A 105 -21.61 18.15 5.27
C ASP A 105 -20.32 17.33 5.42
N MET A 106 -20.51 16.01 5.52
CA MET A 106 -19.46 15.00 5.62
C MET A 106 -18.78 14.74 4.27
N THR A 107 -18.22 15.75 3.61
CA THR A 107 -17.47 15.54 2.36
C THR A 107 -16.20 16.36 2.32
N GLY A 108 -15.08 15.64 2.44
CA GLY A 108 -13.75 16.16 2.19
C GLY A 108 -12.83 16.09 3.38
N PHE A 109 -11.57 15.88 3.07
CA PHE A 109 -10.44 15.95 3.98
C PHE A 109 -9.73 17.27 3.74
N ASN A 110 -9.42 17.95 4.83
CA ASN A 110 -8.49 19.07 4.79
C ASN A 110 -7.10 18.57 5.14
N LEU A 111 -6.11 19.31 4.66
CA LEU A 111 -4.78 19.18 5.20
C LEU A 111 -4.84 19.38 6.72
N ASN A 112 -4.18 18.47 7.42
CA ASN A 112 -4.04 18.50 8.85
C ASN A 112 -2.97 19.52 9.24
N VAL A 113 -2.98 19.96 10.49
CA VAL A 113 -1.94 20.86 11.00
C VAL A 113 -0.78 19.99 11.49
N ASN A 114 0.43 20.32 11.06
CA ASN A 114 1.63 19.68 11.57
C ASN A 114 1.98 20.24 12.95
N LEU A 115 1.56 19.54 14.00
CA LEU A 115 1.80 19.90 15.40
C LEU A 115 3.07 19.25 15.97
N THR A 116 3.88 18.60 15.14
CA THR A 116 5.07 17.86 15.57
C THR A 116 6.33 18.58 15.12
N PRO A 117 6.88 19.51 15.92
CA PRO A 117 8.13 20.18 15.60
C PRO A 117 9.31 19.22 15.70
N ASP A 118 10.43 19.60 15.09
CA ASP A 118 11.73 18.88 15.16
C ASP A 118 11.61 17.42 14.71
N THR A 119 10.88 17.20 13.62
CA THR A 119 10.53 15.86 13.15
C THR A 119 11.08 15.61 11.74
N LEU A 120 11.78 14.48 11.58
CA LEU A 120 12.13 13.93 10.28
C LEU A 120 10.95 13.08 9.75
N PHE A 121 10.40 13.47 8.62
CA PHE A 121 9.40 12.68 7.90
C PHE A 121 10.12 11.82 6.86
N MET A 122 10.02 10.49 6.98
CA MET A 122 10.60 9.55 6.03
C MET A 122 9.49 8.86 5.28
N VAL A 123 9.52 8.91 3.95
CA VAL A 123 8.52 8.28 3.09
C VAL A 123 9.20 7.19 2.26
N ASP A 124 8.80 5.94 2.47
CA ASP A 124 9.25 4.80 1.66
C ASP A 124 8.31 4.56 0.46
N GLU A 125 8.79 3.88 -0.57
CA GLU A 125 8.09 3.65 -1.84
C GLU A 125 7.59 4.96 -2.50
N ALA A 126 8.40 6.03 -2.42
CA ALA A 126 8.05 7.35 -2.96
C ALA A 126 7.84 7.36 -4.50
N SER A 127 8.28 6.31 -5.20
CA SER A 127 7.99 6.08 -6.63
C SER A 127 6.50 6.06 -6.96
N MET A 128 5.63 5.77 -5.99
CA MET A 128 4.17 5.74 -6.19
C MET A 128 3.47 7.09 -5.95
N ILE A 129 4.19 8.13 -5.53
CA ILE A 129 3.60 9.45 -5.24
C ILE A 129 3.44 10.21 -6.56
N ALA A 130 2.20 10.32 -7.01
CA ALA A 130 1.78 11.07 -8.19
C ALA A 130 1.56 12.56 -7.88
N ASP A 131 1.63 13.40 -8.91
CA ASP A 131 1.22 14.80 -8.83
C ASP A 131 -0.31 14.95 -8.90
N GLU A 132 -1.02 14.05 -9.60
CA GLU A 132 -2.49 14.09 -9.69
C GLU A 132 -3.12 12.76 -9.25
N SER A 133 -4.21 12.84 -8.47
CA SER A 133 -5.04 11.68 -8.11
C SER A 133 -6.40 11.74 -8.82
N PRO A 134 -6.58 11.14 -10.02
CA PRO A 134 -7.76 11.36 -10.88
C PRO A 134 -9.10 10.93 -10.24
N SER A 135 -9.07 10.03 -9.26
CA SER A 135 -10.28 9.45 -8.66
C SER A 135 -10.68 10.05 -7.31
N ASP A 136 -9.72 10.64 -6.58
CA ASP A 136 -9.91 11.13 -5.21
C ASP A 136 -9.58 12.64 -5.04
N ALA A 137 -9.20 13.35 -6.11
CA ALA A 137 -8.85 14.77 -6.06
C ALA A 137 -9.94 15.68 -5.43
N ALA A 138 -11.21 15.33 -5.57
CA ALA A 138 -12.31 16.08 -4.95
C ALA A 138 -12.44 15.83 -3.43
N LEU A 139 -11.81 14.77 -2.92
CA LEU A 139 -11.98 14.31 -1.54
C LEU A 139 -10.83 14.78 -0.63
N PHE A 140 -9.63 15.04 -1.14
CA PHE A 140 -8.45 15.33 -0.31
C PHE A 140 -7.73 16.63 -0.69
N GLY A 141 -7.64 17.55 0.28
CA GLY A 141 -6.71 18.68 0.21
C GLY A 141 -6.78 19.45 -1.11
N SER A 142 -5.61 19.59 -1.76
CA SER A 142 -5.48 20.24 -3.07
C SER A 142 -5.77 19.31 -4.26
N GLY A 143 -5.89 17.99 -4.01
CA GLY A 143 -5.97 16.95 -5.04
C GLY A 143 -4.63 16.45 -5.57
N ARG A 144 -3.52 17.02 -5.05
CA ARG A 144 -2.14 16.68 -5.40
C ARG A 144 -1.40 16.20 -4.15
N LEU A 145 -1.02 14.93 -4.12
CA LEU A 145 -0.49 14.30 -2.90
C LEU A 145 0.89 14.84 -2.52
N LEU A 146 1.75 15.08 -3.52
CA LEU A 146 3.10 15.62 -3.29
C LEU A 146 3.04 17.05 -2.71
N ASP A 147 2.23 17.94 -3.31
CA ASP A 147 1.96 19.28 -2.79
C ASP A 147 1.52 19.25 -1.33
N ASP A 148 0.50 18.45 -1.04
CA ASP A 148 -0.10 18.37 0.28
C ASP A 148 0.91 17.84 1.30
N LEU A 149 1.74 16.86 0.93
CA LEU A 149 2.81 16.34 1.77
C LEU A 149 3.87 17.41 2.07
N ILE A 150 4.37 18.11 1.05
CA ILE A 150 5.36 19.19 1.21
C ILE A 150 4.79 20.30 2.08
N GLN A 151 3.57 20.75 1.79
CA GLN A 151 2.88 21.78 2.56
C GLN A 151 2.69 21.34 4.02
N TYR A 152 2.31 20.08 4.27
CA TYR A 152 2.15 19.56 5.63
C TYR A 152 3.48 19.57 6.40
N VAL A 153 4.54 19.04 5.79
CA VAL A 153 5.85 18.93 6.45
C VAL A 153 6.41 20.30 6.80
N TYR A 154 6.49 21.21 5.82
CA TYR A 154 7.16 22.51 5.99
C TYR A 154 6.29 23.63 6.57
N ASN A 155 5.00 23.38 6.82
CA ASN A 155 4.22 24.22 7.74
C ASN A 155 4.49 23.89 9.22
N GLY A 156 5.18 22.77 9.50
CA GLY A 156 5.69 22.48 10.84
C GLY A 156 6.99 23.23 11.13
N ASN A 157 7.32 23.38 12.41
CA ASN A 157 8.55 24.03 12.83
C ASN A 157 9.75 23.06 12.80
N ASN A 158 10.81 23.42 12.08
CA ASN A 158 12.06 22.64 11.98
C ASN A 158 11.83 21.16 11.59
N CYS A 159 10.99 20.94 10.58
CA CYS A 159 10.73 19.61 10.04
C CYS A 159 11.56 19.39 8.78
N ARG A 160 11.93 18.13 8.52
CA ARG A 160 12.66 17.74 7.29
C ARG A 160 11.97 16.58 6.60
N LEU A 161 12.12 16.50 5.27
CA LEU A 161 11.55 15.43 4.45
C LEU A 161 12.64 14.55 3.85
N MET A 162 12.50 13.24 3.98
CA MET A 162 13.32 12.25 3.29
C MET A 162 12.42 11.34 2.45
N LEU A 163 12.72 11.22 1.17
CA LEU A 163 11.99 10.43 0.18
C LEU A 163 12.88 9.26 -0.25
N ILE A 164 12.36 8.04 -0.11
CA ILE A 164 13.07 6.80 -0.38
C ILE A 164 12.31 6.07 -1.48
N GLY A 165 13.02 5.61 -2.51
CA GLY A 165 12.36 4.89 -3.60
C GLY A 165 13.31 4.27 -4.59
N ASP A 166 12.73 3.75 -5.67
CA ASP A 166 13.44 3.06 -6.74
C ASP A 166 12.95 3.58 -8.08
N LYS A 167 13.84 4.22 -8.84
CA LYS A 167 13.54 4.77 -10.17
C LYS A 167 13.23 3.70 -11.21
N ALA A 168 13.69 2.46 -11.02
CA ALA A 168 13.46 1.38 -11.95
C ALA A 168 12.08 0.72 -11.78
N GLN A 169 11.38 0.98 -10.68
CA GLN A 169 9.99 0.54 -10.53
C GLN A 169 9.07 1.34 -11.45
N LEU A 170 7.84 0.84 -11.63
CA LEU A 170 6.79 1.54 -12.35
C LEU A 170 6.57 2.95 -11.75
N PRO A 171 6.56 4.01 -12.57
CA PRO A 171 6.18 5.34 -12.14
C PRO A 171 4.69 5.39 -11.76
N PRO A 172 4.21 6.50 -11.20
CA PRO A 172 2.78 6.71 -11.00
C PRO A 172 2.00 6.56 -12.31
N VAL A 173 0.75 6.09 -12.22
CA VAL A 173 -0.06 5.80 -13.42
C VAL A 173 -0.30 7.08 -14.23
N GLY A 174 0.19 7.09 -15.47
CA GLY A 174 0.05 8.23 -16.39
C GLY A 174 1.25 9.18 -16.39
N GLU A 175 2.30 8.88 -15.63
CA GLU A 175 3.54 9.65 -15.56
C GLU A 175 4.72 8.81 -16.07
N GLU A 176 5.74 9.45 -16.66
CA GLU A 176 6.95 8.78 -17.16
C GLU A 176 8.01 8.57 -16.06
N GLU A 177 8.09 9.50 -15.10
CA GLU A 177 8.97 9.43 -13.94
C GLU A 177 8.21 9.84 -12.67
N SER A 178 8.71 9.43 -11.50
CA SER A 178 8.13 9.85 -10.23
C SER A 178 8.58 11.28 -9.86
N PRO A 179 7.66 12.25 -9.71
CA PRO A 179 7.99 13.63 -9.34
C PRO A 179 8.61 13.70 -7.94
N ALA A 180 8.17 12.84 -7.02
CA ALA A 180 8.73 12.74 -5.67
C ALA A 180 10.19 12.24 -5.63
N LEU A 181 10.68 11.60 -6.69
CA LEU A 181 12.07 11.14 -6.80
C LEU A 181 12.93 12.03 -7.71
N SER A 182 12.38 13.16 -8.17
CA SER A 182 13.07 14.16 -8.99
C SER A 182 13.59 15.32 -8.13
N ALA A 183 14.90 15.55 -8.17
CA ALA A 183 15.51 16.67 -7.46
C ALA A 183 15.02 18.01 -8.01
N PHE A 184 14.89 18.12 -9.33
CA PHE A 184 14.39 19.30 -10.02
C PHE A 184 12.99 19.69 -9.54
N VAL A 185 12.07 18.73 -9.46
CA VAL A 185 10.69 18.98 -8.98
C VAL A 185 10.70 19.46 -7.53
N LEU A 186 11.50 18.85 -6.65
CA LEU A 186 11.58 19.29 -5.25
C LEU A 186 12.24 20.68 -5.10
N GLU A 187 13.20 21.02 -5.95
CA GLU A 187 13.83 22.35 -5.99
C GLU A 187 12.81 23.43 -6.41
N ASP A 188 11.87 23.12 -7.31
CA ASP A 188 10.78 24.03 -7.71
C ASP A 188 9.82 24.35 -6.54
N TYR A 189 9.73 23.49 -5.52
CA TYR A 189 9.04 23.81 -4.25
C TYR A 189 9.87 24.70 -3.30
N GLY A 190 11.04 25.17 -3.75
CA GLY A 190 11.97 25.99 -2.97
C GLY A 190 12.67 25.20 -1.87
N LEU A 191 12.97 23.92 -2.11
CA LEU A 191 13.68 23.06 -1.17
C LEU A 191 15.15 22.92 -1.58
N LYS A 192 16.04 22.94 -0.60
CA LYS A 192 17.42 22.51 -0.80
C LYS A 192 17.47 20.98 -0.83
N VAL A 193 17.83 20.40 -1.97
CA VAL A 193 17.78 18.95 -2.17
C VAL A 193 19.15 18.31 -1.96
N TYR A 194 19.19 17.33 -1.08
CA TYR A 194 20.25 16.35 -0.96
C TYR A 194 19.83 15.09 -1.72
N GLN A 195 20.77 14.41 -2.39
CA GLN A 195 20.45 13.18 -3.11
C GLN A 195 21.57 12.14 -3.02
N CYS A 196 21.20 10.88 -3.04
CA CYS A 196 22.11 9.76 -3.19
C CYS A 196 21.45 8.63 -3.99
N ASP A 197 22.27 7.93 -4.77
CA ASP A 197 21.86 6.81 -5.61
C ASP A 197 22.68 5.57 -5.19
N LEU A 198 21.99 4.52 -4.75
CA LEU A 198 22.57 3.23 -4.37
C LEU A 198 22.40 2.25 -5.55
N ASN A 199 23.48 1.95 -6.24
CA ASN A 199 23.52 1.12 -7.43
C ASN A 199 24.16 -0.25 -7.18
N GLU A 200 25.08 -0.35 -6.22
CA GLU A 200 25.80 -1.58 -5.89
C GLU A 200 24.87 -2.60 -5.21
N VAL A 201 24.65 -3.74 -5.89
CA VAL A 201 23.89 -4.86 -5.35
C VAL A 201 24.79 -5.70 -4.43
N LEU A 202 24.34 -5.93 -3.21
CA LEU A 202 25.15 -6.55 -2.16
C LEU A 202 25.49 -8.01 -2.49
N ARG A 203 26.70 -8.46 -2.10
CA ARG A 203 27.23 -9.80 -2.42
C ARG A 203 26.34 -10.97 -1.97
N GLN A 204 25.53 -10.81 -0.92
CA GLN A 204 24.57 -11.83 -0.46
C GLN A 204 23.45 -12.08 -1.48
N ALA A 205 23.17 -11.11 -2.35
CA ALA A 205 22.23 -11.22 -3.46
C ALA A 205 22.82 -11.98 -4.67
N ALA A 206 24.11 -12.29 -4.70
CA ALA A 206 24.75 -12.94 -5.85
C ALA A 206 24.26 -14.38 -6.09
N GLY A 207 23.70 -15.03 -5.07
CA GLY A 207 23.06 -16.34 -5.19
C GLY A 207 21.57 -16.29 -5.55
N SER A 208 20.98 -15.10 -5.70
CA SER A 208 19.57 -14.92 -6.03
C SER A 208 19.39 -14.67 -7.51
N GLY A 209 18.67 -15.57 -8.18
CA GLY A 209 18.25 -15.41 -9.57
C GLY A 209 17.25 -14.27 -9.73
N ILE A 210 16.43 -14.01 -8.72
CA ILE A 210 15.49 -12.88 -8.72
C ILE A 210 16.27 -11.57 -8.84
N LEU A 211 17.27 -11.36 -7.96
CA LEU A 211 18.05 -10.12 -7.93
C LEU A 211 19.02 -10.02 -9.10
N TYR A 212 19.60 -11.14 -9.54
CA TYR A 212 20.41 -11.18 -10.76
C TYR A 212 19.61 -10.67 -11.96
N ASN A 213 18.45 -11.28 -12.23
CA ASN A 213 17.62 -10.88 -13.38
C ASN A 213 17.07 -9.47 -13.22
N ALA A 214 16.64 -9.06 -12.02
CA ALA A 214 16.21 -7.69 -11.77
C ALA A 214 17.33 -6.66 -12.07
N THR A 215 18.58 -6.99 -11.76
CA THR A 215 19.74 -6.13 -12.06
C THR A 215 19.96 -6.01 -13.57
N VAL A 216 19.85 -7.12 -14.31
CA VAL A 216 19.93 -7.11 -15.79
C VAL A 216 18.82 -6.26 -16.40
N ILE A 217 17.56 -6.49 -15.99
CA ILE A 217 16.40 -5.73 -16.46
C ILE A 217 16.58 -4.24 -16.17
N ARG A 218 17.08 -3.89 -14.98
CA ARG A 218 17.36 -2.50 -14.59
C ARG A 218 18.41 -1.85 -15.50
N GLN A 219 19.49 -2.54 -15.84
CA GLN A 219 20.53 -1.99 -16.71
C GLN A 219 19.98 -1.63 -18.10
N MET A 220 18.95 -2.34 -18.57
CA MET A 220 18.24 -2.01 -19.82
C MET A 220 17.46 -0.70 -19.71
N ILE A 221 16.93 -0.35 -18.53
CA ILE A 221 16.25 0.95 -18.29
C ILE A 221 17.27 2.10 -18.37
N THR A 222 18.44 1.94 -17.74
CA THR A 222 19.39 3.05 -17.57
C THR A 222 20.18 3.42 -18.82
N HIS A 223 20.35 2.50 -19.77
CA HIS A 223 21.19 2.72 -20.95
C HIS A 223 20.39 3.14 -22.18
N ASP A 224 19.06 3.18 -22.12
CA ASP A 224 18.16 3.50 -23.26
C ASP A 224 18.40 2.63 -24.51
N GLU A 225 19.18 1.55 -24.37
CA GLU A 225 19.53 0.57 -25.39
C GLU A 225 18.56 -0.62 -25.36
N ALA A 226 17.25 -0.33 -25.32
CA ALA A 226 16.22 -1.36 -25.39
C ALA A 226 16.11 -1.92 -26.83
N THR A 227 17.16 -2.62 -27.29
CA THR A 227 17.21 -3.22 -28.61
C THR A 227 16.62 -4.64 -28.64
N GLY A 228 16.25 -5.21 -27.48
CA GLY A 228 15.66 -6.54 -27.37
C GLY A 228 15.00 -6.86 -26.03
N LEU A 229 14.29 -7.99 -25.98
CA LEU A 229 13.63 -8.51 -24.78
C LEU A 229 14.66 -8.94 -23.71
N PRO A 230 14.36 -8.74 -22.40
CA PRO A 230 15.20 -9.23 -21.33
C PRO A 230 15.27 -10.75 -21.35
N MET A 231 16.49 -11.28 -21.48
CA MET A 231 16.75 -12.71 -21.43
C MET A 231 16.87 -13.16 -19.97
N ILE A 232 15.90 -13.95 -19.51
CA ILE A 232 15.84 -14.41 -18.12
C ILE A 232 16.71 -15.64 -17.95
N ARG A 233 17.62 -15.57 -16.98
CA ARG A 233 18.51 -16.69 -16.60
C ARG A 233 17.97 -17.44 -15.40
N PHE A 234 17.86 -18.76 -15.53
CA PHE A 234 17.42 -19.65 -14.45
C PHE A 234 18.55 -20.56 -13.95
N SER A 235 19.53 -20.87 -14.80
CA SER A 235 20.62 -21.78 -14.46
C SER A 235 21.48 -21.23 -13.32
N GLY A 236 21.67 -22.06 -12.30
CA GLY A 236 22.47 -21.74 -11.10
C GLY A 236 21.69 -21.07 -9.97
N PHE A 237 20.37 -20.90 -10.10
CA PHE A 237 19.52 -20.24 -9.10
C PHE A 237 18.39 -21.17 -8.63
N ALA A 238 18.13 -21.18 -7.32
CA ALA A 238 17.09 -22.02 -6.71
C ALA A 238 15.78 -21.26 -6.45
N ASP A 239 15.83 -19.93 -6.50
CA ASP A 239 14.75 -18.99 -6.15
C ASP A 239 13.93 -18.54 -7.37
N ILE A 240 14.30 -18.93 -8.59
CA ILE A 240 13.55 -18.59 -9.81
C ILE A 240 13.38 -19.82 -10.71
N ARG A 241 12.17 -20.05 -11.21
CA ARG A 241 11.91 -21.10 -12.23
C ARG A 241 10.71 -20.78 -13.11
N ILE A 242 10.61 -21.50 -14.23
CA ILE A 242 9.43 -21.50 -15.09
C ILE A 242 8.42 -22.51 -14.54
N VAL A 243 7.14 -22.15 -14.57
CA VAL A 243 6.02 -23.04 -14.25
C VAL A 243 5.14 -23.19 -15.49
N PRO A 244 5.09 -24.40 -16.09
CA PRO A 244 4.14 -24.73 -17.15
C PRO A 244 2.68 -24.59 -16.68
N GLY A 245 1.78 -24.26 -17.60
CA GLY A 245 0.37 -24.02 -17.28
C GLY A 245 -0.37 -25.23 -16.71
N ASP A 246 0.03 -26.44 -17.09
CA ASP A 246 -0.50 -27.72 -16.58
C ASP A 246 -0.01 -28.04 -15.16
N GLU A 247 1.15 -27.52 -14.74
CA GLU A 247 1.68 -27.66 -13.38
C GLU A 247 1.22 -26.53 -12.43
N LEU A 248 0.65 -25.46 -12.96
CA LEU A 248 0.35 -24.23 -12.21
C LEU A 248 -0.52 -24.48 -10.96
N ILE A 249 -1.56 -25.32 -11.08
CA ILE A 249 -2.50 -25.62 -10.00
C ILE A 249 -1.77 -26.33 -8.84
N GLU A 250 -0.98 -27.35 -9.15
CA GLU A 250 -0.20 -28.10 -8.15
C GLU A 250 0.84 -27.21 -7.48
N GLN A 251 1.52 -26.36 -8.26
CA GLN A 251 2.51 -25.44 -7.71
C GLN A 251 1.88 -24.39 -6.80
N LEU A 252 0.72 -23.83 -7.16
CA LEU A 252 0.01 -22.89 -6.28
C LEU A 252 -0.43 -23.55 -4.97
N ASN A 253 -0.95 -24.79 -5.02
CA ASN A 253 -1.28 -25.57 -3.82
C ASN A 253 -0.06 -25.81 -2.92
N THR A 254 1.09 -26.11 -3.54
CA THR A 254 2.36 -26.27 -2.82
C THR A 254 2.76 -24.97 -2.13
N SER A 255 2.74 -23.84 -2.83
CA SER A 255 3.04 -22.52 -2.26
C SER A 255 2.10 -22.15 -1.11
N TYR A 256 0.80 -22.38 -1.26
CA TYR A 256 -0.16 -22.14 -0.18
C TYR A 256 0.09 -23.00 1.06
N SER A 257 0.64 -24.20 0.89
CA SER A 257 1.01 -25.08 2.00
C SER A 257 2.33 -24.66 2.67
N GLU A 258 3.30 -24.17 1.89
CA GLU A 258 4.63 -23.77 2.36
C GLU A 258 4.61 -22.41 3.07
N VAL A 259 4.02 -21.39 2.45
CA VAL A 259 4.10 -19.99 2.92
C VAL A 259 2.73 -19.39 3.25
N GLY A 260 1.64 -20.06 2.86
CA GLY A 260 0.28 -19.57 3.09
C GLY A 260 -0.27 -18.70 1.95
N ILE A 261 -1.60 -18.54 1.94
CA ILE A 261 -2.33 -17.75 0.92
C ILE A 261 -2.00 -16.26 0.99
N ASP A 262 -1.70 -15.73 2.18
CA ASP A 262 -1.39 -14.29 2.33
C ASP A 262 -0.04 -13.92 1.71
N GLU A 263 0.91 -14.86 1.72
CA GLU A 263 2.29 -14.73 1.24
C GLU A 263 2.53 -15.37 -0.15
N THR A 264 1.44 -15.74 -0.83
CA THR A 264 1.47 -16.21 -2.22
C THR A 264 0.60 -15.31 -3.08
N ILE A 265 1.12 -14.83 -4.21
CA ILE A 265 0.35 -13.97 -5.13
C ILE A 265 0.66 -14.24 -6.60
N VAL A 266 -0.34 -14.04 -7.46
CA VAL A 266 -0.15 -13.95 -8.90
C VAL A 266 -0.16 -12.48 -9.35
N VAL A 267 0.87 -12.06 -10.06
CA VAL A 267 1.02 -10.73 -10.65
C VAL A 267 0.80 -10.81 -12.15
N THR A 268 -0.13 -10.00 -12.65
CA THR A 268 -0.52 -9.99 -14.06
C THR A 268 -0.45 -8.59 -14.67
N ARG A 269 -0.50 -8.49 -16.01
CA ARG A 269 -0.48 -7.20 -16.70
C ARG A 269 -1.81 -6.45 -16.70
N SER A 270 -2.95 -7.16 -16.62
CA SER A 270 -4.29 -6.55 -16.80
C SER A 270 -5.35 -7.10 -15.83
N ASN A 271 -6.37 -6.28 -15.55
CA ASN A 271 -7.49 -6.68 -14.69
C ASN A 271 -8.21 -7.92 -15.22
N LYS A 272 -8.38 -8.03 -16.55
CA LYS A 272 -8.99 -9.19 -17.18
C LYS A 272 -8.21 -10.48 -16.88
N ARG A 273 -6.87 -10.45 -16.97
CA ARG A 273 -6.04 -11.62 -16.60
C ARG A 273 -6.16 -11.90 -15.11
N ALA A 274 -6.07 -10.90 -14.24
CA ALA A 274 -6.25 -11.07 -12.80
C ALA A 274 -7.60 -11.75 -12.48
N ASN A 275 -8.70 -11.36 -13.14
CA ASN A 275 -10.01 -11.97 -12.96
C ASN A 275 -10.05 -13.46 -13.37
N ILE A 276 -9.38 -13.81 -14.48
CA ILE A 276 -9.25 -15.21 -14.93
C ILE A 276 -8.49 -16.04 -13.89
N TYR A 277 -7.33 -15.57 -13.41
CA TYR A 277 -6.59 -16.27 -12.35
C TYR A 277 -7.37 -16.36 -11.06
N ASN A 278 -8.01 -15.28 -10.62
CA ASN A 278 -8.80 -15.29 -9.41
C ASN A 278 -9.93 -16.33 -9.49
N SER A 279 -10.63 -16.41 -10.62
CA SER A 279 -11.69 -17.39 -10.84
C SER A 279 -11.13 -18.82 -10.90
N GLY A 280 -10.02 -19.02 -11.61
CA GLY A 280 -9.35 -20.32 -11.74
C GLY A 280 -8.78 -20.82 -10.40
N ILE A 281 -8.12 -19.96 -9.62
CA ILE A 281 -7.62 -20.29 -8.28
C ILE A 281 -8.77 -20.66 -7.36
N ARG A 282 -9.85 -19.88 -7.35
CA ARG A 282 -11.02 -20.18 -6.51
C ARG A 282 -11.64 -21.52 -6.86
N GLY A 283 -11.93 -21.75 -8.14
CA GLY A 283 -12.61 -22.97 -8.58
C GLY A 283 -11.72 -24.21 -8.55
N MET A 284 -10.48 -24.12 -9.04
CA MET A 284 -9.63 -25.29 -9.29
C MET A 284 -8.62 -25.58 -8.18
N VAL A 285 -8.18 -24.56 -7.44
CA VAL A 285 -7.18 -24.71 -6.36
C VAL A 285 -7.86 -24.78 -5.00
N LEU A 286 -8.85 -23.91 -4.77
CA LEU A 286 -9.50 -23.76 -3.46
C LEU A 286 -10.88 -24.43 -3.36
N ASP A 287 -11.38 -25.02 -4.45
CA ASP A 287 -12.68 -25.71 -4.54
C ASP A 287 -13.87 -24.83 -4.08
N ARG A 288 -13.95 -23.61 -4.62
CA ARG A 288 -14.96 -22.60 -4.27
C ARG A 288 -15.81 -22.23 -5.48
N GLU A 289 -17.06 -22.69 -5.47
CA GLU A 289 -18.03 -22.40 -6.53
C GLU A 289 -18.90 -21.17 -6.24
N GLU A 290 -19.19 -20.88 -4.97
CA GLU A 290 -20.06 -19.77 -4.62
C GLU A 290 -19.44 -18.40 -4.97
N GLN A 291 -20.30 -17.41 -5.19
CA GLN A 291 -19.85 -16.06 -5.56
C GLN A 291 -18.92 -15.46 -4.53
N LEU A 292 -19.07 -15.75 -3.23
CA LEU A 292 -18.19 -15.30 -2.14
C LEU A 292 -18.29 -16.26 -0.96
N THR A 293 -17.15 -16.71 -0.42
CA THR A 293 -17.08 -17.75 0.62
C THR A 293 -16.21 -17.33 1.81
N THR A 294 -16.38 -18.02 2.94
CA THR A 294 -15.46 -17.85 4.08
C THR A 294 -14.06 -18.32 3.70
N GLY A 295 -13.06 -17.52 4.06
CA GLY A 295 -11.67 -17.72 3.67
C GLY A 295 -11.30 -17.06 2.35
N ASP A 296 -12.20 -16.35 1.67
CA ASP A 296 -11.84 -15.59 0.48
C ASP A 296 -10.90 -14.42 0.79
N MET A 297 -9.83 -14.29 0.01
CA MET A 297 -8.93 -13.15 0.06
C MET A 297 -9.46 -12.05 -0.88
N LEU A 298 -9.84 -10.92 -0.29
CA LEU A 298 -10.35 -9.75 -0.99
C LEU A 298 -9.35 -8.60 -0.92
N MET A 299 -9.41 -7.72 -1.90
CA MET A 299 -8.74 -6.42 -1.92
C MET A 299 -9.80 -5.34 -2.11
N VAL A 300 -9.74 -4.32 -1.27
CA VAL A 300 -10.55 -3.11 -1.40
C VAL A 300 -10.00 -2.29 -2.57
N VAL A 301 -10.85 -1.92 -3.52
CA VAL A 301 -10.42 -1.23 -4.75
C VAL A 301 -10.74 0.26 -4.77
N LYS A 302 -11.38 0.76 -3.71
CA LYS A 302 -11.70 2.18 -3.52
C LYS A 302 -11.63 2.54 -2.04
N ASN A 303 -11.03 3.68 -1.73
CA ASN A 303 -10.98 4.20 -0.37
C ASN A 303 -12.39 4.31 0.24
N ASN A 304 -12.57 3.86 1.48
CA ASN A 304 -13.85 3.87 2.18
C ASN A 304 -13.74 4.37 3.62
N TYR A 305 -14.45 5.45 3.93
CA TYR A 305 -14.39 6.18 5.20
C TYR A 305 -15.54 5.82 6.14
N TYR A 306 -16.58 5.17 5.62
CA TYR A 306 -17.85 5.00 6.31
C TYR A 306 -17.79 3.95 7.42
N TRP A 307 -17.23 2.78 7.13
CA TRP A 307 -17.38 1.62 8.03
C TRP A 307 -16.63 1.76 9.35
N LEU A 308 -15.38 2.25 9.32
CA LEU A 308 -14.60 2.51 10.54
C LEU A 308 -15.19 3.65 11.37
N GLU A 309 -15.75 4.68 10.72
CA GLU A 309 -16.41 5.76 11.43
C GLU A 309 -17.69 5.29 12.12
N LYS A 310 -18.51 4.48 11.43
CA LYS A 310 -19.72 3.88 11.97
C LYS A 310 -19.43 3.02 13.21
N GLU A 311 -18.38 2.21 13.16
CA GLU A 311 -17.95 1.38 14.29
C GLU A 311 -17.53 2.24 15.50
N ARG A 312 -16.72 3.29 15.28
CA ARG A 312 -16.33 4.25 16.32
C ARG A 312 -17.53 4.97 16.94
N MET A 313 -18.52 5.36 16.13
CA MET A 313 -19.75 5.98 16.64
C MET A 313 -20.54 4.99 17.52
N ASN A 314 -20.65 3.73 17.08
CA ASN A 314 -21.32 2.68 17.83
C ASN A 314 -20.62 2.39 19.17
N GLU A 315 -19.29 2.36 19.20
CA GLU A 315 -18.52 2.20 20.45
C GLU A 315 -18.75 3.37 21.41
N LYS A 316 -18.71 4.61 20.92
CA LYS A 316 -19.00 5.80 21.74
C LYS A 316 -20.41 5.76 22.33
N LEU A 317 -21.38 5.29 21.57
CA LEU A 317 -22.77 5.12 22.04
C LEU A 317 -22.87 4.01 23.11
N LYS A 318 -22.18 2.88 22.93
CA LYS A 318 -22.11 1.81 23.94
C LYS A 318 -21.52 2.31 25.26
N VAL A 319 -20.38 3.00 25.22
CA VAL A 319 -19.73 3.55 26.43
C VAL A 319 -20.61 4.58 27.13
N LYS A 320 -21.39 5.37 26.38
CA LYS A 320 -22.34 6.35 26.95
C LYS A 320 -23.52 5.64 27.64
N ASN A 321 -24.04 4.57 27.04
CA ASN A 321 -25.14 3.78 27.59
C ASN A 321 -24.72 2.99 28.84
N ASP A 322 -23.49 2.44 28.86
CA ASP A 322 -22.95 1.72 30.03
C ASP A 322 -22.73 2.67 31.22
N LYS A 323 -22.30 3.91 30.97
CA LYS A 323 -22.19 4.94 32.03
C LYS A 323 -23.55 5.37 32.57
N SER A 324 -24.58 5.48 31.71
CA SER A 324 -25.93 5.82 32.17
C SER A 324 -26.64 4.70 32.93
N ASN A 325 -26.25 3.44 32.73
CA ASN A 325 -26.81 2.30 33.48
C ASN A 325 -26.08 2.04 34.83
N SER A 326 -24.99 2.75 35.13
CA SER A 326 -24.28 2.64 36.42
C SER A 326 -24.75 3.61 37.50
N ASP A 327 -25.69 4.52 37.21
CA ASP A 327 -26.20 5.52 38.16
C ASP A 327 -27.51 5.14 38.87
N THR A 328 -27.99 3.90 38.71
CA THR A 328 -29.17 3.38 39.42
C THR A 328 -28.92 2.00 40.02
N GLY A 329 -28.12 1.92 41.08
CA GLY A 329 -27.97 0.68 41.85
C GLY A 329 -26.95 0.71 42.99
N SER A 330 -27.43 1.09 44.18
CA SER A 330 -26.96 0.71 45.53
C SER A 330 -25.46 0.55 45.84
N LEU A 331 -25.00 1.32 46.84
CA LEU A 331 -23.78 1.06 47.60
C LEU A 331 -23.69 -0.41 48.06
N SER A 332 -22.68 -1.13 47.59
CA SER A 332 -22.07 -2.21 48.37
C SER A 332 -20.57 -2.33 48.09
N THR A 333 -19.87 -2.58 49.19
CA THR A 333 -18.44 -2.73 49.48
C THR A 333 -17.49 -3.14 48.35
N LYS A 334 -16.40 -2.35 48.23
CA LYS A 334 -15.18 -2.64 47.46
C LYS A 334 -14.53 -3.94 47.92
N GLN A 335 -14.40 -4.91 47.02
CA GLN A 335 -13.32 -5.89 47.02
C GLN A 335 -12.48 -5.68 45.76
N THR A 336 -11.19 -5.44 45.99
CA THR A 336 -10.15 -5.27 44.99
C THR A 336 -9.76 -6.64 44.45
N ASP A 337 -10.21 -6.97 43.25
CA ASP A 337 -9.59 -8.02 42.44
C ASP A 337 -9.05 -7.39 41.15
N SER A 338 -7.76 -7.62 40.96
CA SER A 338 -6.95 -7.20 39.83
C SER A 338 -7.33 -7.99 38.58
N SER A 339 -8.19 -7.40 37.75
CA SER A 339 -8.42 -7.85 36.37
C SER A 339 -7.29 -7.35 35.46
N PRO A 340 -6.85 -8.14 34.47
CA PRO A 340 -5.70 -7.82 33.64
C PRO A 340 -6.00 -6.60 32.77
N SER A 341 -5.01 -5.72 32.69
CA SER A 341 -4.93 -4.55 31.82
C SER A 341 -5.61 -4.77 30.48
N THR A 342 -6.74 -4.11 30.26
CA THR A 342 -7.40 -3.98 28.96
C THR A 342 -6.39 -3.35 28.01
N VAL A 343 -5.81 -4.17 27.13
CA VAL A 343 -4.98 -3.69 26.03
C VAL A 343 -5.85 -2.74 25.23
N SER A 344 -5.49 -1.46 25.22
CA SER A 344 -6.14 -0.45 24.39
C SER A 344 -5.95 -0.85 22.93
N PHE A 345 -6.99 -1.43 22.32
CA PHE A 345 -7.04 -1.63 20.88
C PHE A 345 -6.94 -0.26 20.21
N SER A 346 -5.79 0.07 19.65
CA SER A 346 -5.69 1.20 18.74
C SER A 346 -6.39 0.80 17.46
N LEU A 347 -7.65 1.20 17.31
CA LEU A 347 -8.38 1.08 16.04
C LEU A 347 -7.46 1.55 14.88
N PRO A 348 -7.38 0.80 13.76
CA PRO A 348 -6.86 1.36 12.52
C PRO A 348 -7.67 2.63 12.14
N SER A 349 -7.15 3.40 11.19
CA SER A 349 -7.47 4.80 10.84
C SER A 349 -8.94 5.22 10.71
N SER A 350 -9.16 6.50 10.33
CA SER A 350 -10.46 7.03 9.90
C SER A 350 -11.06 6.36 8.66
N PHE A 351 -10.34 5.48 7.94
CA PHE A 351 -10.81 4.84 6.70
C PHE A 351 -10.00 3.60 6.30
N ILE A 352 -10.57 2.83 5.36
CA ILE A 352 -10.02 1.65 4.70
C ILE A 352 -9.48 2.07 3.33
N ALA A 353 -8.23 1.73 3.03
CA ALA A 353 -7.55 2.21 1.84
C ALA A 353 -7.75 1.29 0.62
N ASN A 354 -7.62 1.87 -0.57
CA ASN A 354 -7.45 1.13 -1.81
C ASN A 354 -6.15 0.32 -1.76
N GLY A 355 -6.25 -0.97 -2.10
CA GLY A 355 -5.17 -1.95 -1.97
C GLY A 355 -5.21 -2.74 -0.67
N ASP A 356 -6.01 -2.35 0.33
CA ASP A 356 -6.10 -3.10 1.59
C ASP A 356 -6.67 -4.50 1.35
N ARG A 357 -5.94 -5.51 1.82
CA ARG A 357 -6.33 -6.92 1.71
C ARG A 357 -7.02 -7.38 2.98
N ALA A 358 -8.09 -8.17 2.81
CA ALA A 358 -8.84 -8.73 3.91
C ALA A 358 -9.30 -10.15 3.61
N ILE A 359 -9.28 -10.98 4.65
CA ILE A 359 -9.81 -12.34 4.61
C ILE A 359 -11.26 -12.32 5.06
N VAL A 360 -12.15 -12.90 4.27
CA VAL A 360 -13.55 -13.09 4.64
C VAL A 360 -13.63 -14.11 5.78
N ARG A 361 -14.13 -13.70 6.94
CA ARG A 361 -14.38 -14.58 8.09
C ARG A 361 -15.81 -15.09 8.11
N ARG A 362 -16.75 -14.35 7.52
CA ARG A 362 -18.16 -14.72 7.46
C ARG A 362 -18.87 -13.97 6.34
N VAL A 363 -19.82 -14.62 5.68
CA VAL A 363 -20.74 -14.02 4.69
C VAL A 363 -22.18 -14.21 5.19
N ARG A 364 -23.01 -13.17 5.09
CA ARG A 364 -24.43 -13.16 5.48
C ARG A 364 -25.22 -12.24 4.55
N ASN A 365 -26.55 -12.42 4.55
CA ASN A 365 -27.52 -11.50 3.94
C ASN A 365 -27.12 -11.09 2.51
N VAL A 366 -27.00 -12.05 1.61
CA VAL A 366 -26.80 -11.75 0.18
C VAL A 366 -28.11 -11.20 -0.40
N ARG A 367 -28.04 -10.04 -1.05
CA ARG A 367 -29.24 -9.30 -1.53
C ARG A 367 -28.97 -8.69 -2.88
N GLU A 368 -30.01 -8.59 -3.70
CA GLU A 368 -30.00 -7.82 -4.94
C GLU A 368 -30.88 -6.58 -4.75
N LEU A 369 -30.28 -5.39 -4.82
CA LEU A 369 -30.90 -4.09 -4.59
C LEU A 369 -30.30 -3.06 -5.54
N TYR A 370 -31.11 -2.10 -6.01
CA TYR A 370 -30.66 -1.02 -6.90
C TYR A 370 -30.01 -1.48 -8.22
N GLY A 371 -30.24 -2.73 -8.64
CA GLY A 371 -29.57 -3.36 -9.79
C GLY A 371 -28.15 -3.88 -9.48
N PHE A 372 -27.80 -4.03 -8.21
CA PHE A 372 -26.51 -4.52 -7.73
C PHE A 372 -26.70 -5.61 -6.65
N ARG A 373 -25.70 -6.46 -6.49
CA ARG A 373 -25.62 -7.50 -5.48
C ARG A 373 -24.70 -7.09 -4.35
N PHE A 374 -25.18 -7.28 -3.13
CA PHE A 374 -24.49 -6.95 -1.90
C PHE A 374 -24.43 -8.16 -0.98
N ALA A 375 -23.40 -8.19 -0.13
CA ALA A 375 -23.31 -9.16 0.96
C ALA A 375 -22.80 -8.48 2.23
N ASP A 376 -23.33 -8.86 3.39
CA ASP A 376 -22.78 -8.46 4.68
C ASP A 376 -21.65 -9.43 5.05
N VAL A 377 -20.46 -8.89 5.29
CA VAL A 377 -19.27 -9.67 5.58
C VAL A 377 -18.63 -9.27 6.89
N LEU A 378 -17.98 -10.24 7.53
CA LEU A 378 -16.97 -9.99 8.55
C LEU A 378 -15.60 -10.16 7.87
N LEU A 379 -14.82 -9.08 7.82
CA LEU A 379 -13.51 -9.03 7.19
C LEU A 379 -12.43 -8.99 8.26
N ARG A 380 -11.34 -9.73 8.07
CA ARG A 380 -10.13 -9.65 8.91
C ARG A 380 -8.98 -9.08 8.09
N PHE A 381 -8.36 -8.00 8.53
CA PHE A 381 -7.26 -7.31 7.85
C PHE A 381 -5.90 -7.76 8.44
N PRO A 382 -5.14 -8.62 7.75
CA PRO A 382 -3.85 -9.12 8.27
C PRO A 382 -2.81 -8.01 8.42
N ASP A 383 -2.95 -6.92 7.66
CA ASP A 383 -2.04 -5.79 7.68
C ASP A 383 -2.32 -4.77 8.80
N TYR A 384 -3.42 -4.95 9.54
CA TYR A 384 -3.83 -4.10 10.65
C TYR A 384 -3.99 -4.92 11.93
N ASP A 385 -2.95 -5.64 12.33
CA ASP A 385 -2.95 -6.46 13.56
C ASP A 385 -4.14 -7.43 13.65
N ASN A 386 -4.54 -7.99 12.51
CA ASN A 386 -5.72 -8.86 12.37
C ASN A 386 -7.04 -8.20 12.79
N TYR A 387 -7.16 -6.88 12.62
CA TYR A 387 -8.39 -6.14 12.87
C TYR A 387 -9.58 -6.75 12.12
N GLU A 388 -10.69 -6.96 12.83
CA GLU A 388 -11.94 -7.45 12.24
C GLU A 388 -12.94 -6.31 12.08
N LEU A 389 -13.62 -6.27 10.93
CA LEU A 389 -14.61 -5.26 10.59
C LEU A 389 -15.85 -5.90 9.98
N GLN A 390 -17.02 -5.49 10.46
CA GLN A 390 -18.28 -5.80 9.79
C GLN A 390 -18.62 -4.73 8.76
N ALA A 391 -18.81 -5.14 7.50
CA ALA A 391 -19.13 -4.22 6.41
C ALA A 391 -20.03 -4.88 5.36
N THR A 392 -20.72 -4.07 4.57
CA THR A 392 -21.41 -4.51 3.36
C THR A 392 -20.46 -4.36 2.17
N VAL A 393 -20.30 -5.40 1.37
CA VAL A 393 -19.50 -5.41 0.14
C VAL A 393 -20.40 -5.44 -1.09
N LEU A 394 -19.94 -4.80 -2.16
CA LEU A 394 -20.55 -4.81 -3.49
C LEU A 394 -19.95 -5.94 -4.32
N THR A 395 -20.69 -7.04 -4.51
CA THR A 395 -20.14 -8.27 -5.08
C THR A 395 -20.03 -8.26 -6.59
N ASP A 396 -20.72 -7.36 -7.31
CA ASP A 396 -20.55 -7.23 -8.78
C ASP A 396 -19.16 -6.73 -9.18
N THR A 397 -18.47 -6.06 -8.26
CA THR A 397 -17.09 -5.60 -8.53
C THR A 397 -16.07 -6.74 -8.53
N LEU A 398 -16.41 -7.91 -7.96
CA LEU A 398 -15.51 -9.07 -7.83
C LEU A 398 -15.02 -9.61 -9.18
N THR A 399 -15.88 -9.58 -10.19
CA THR A 399 -15.61 -10.16 -11.53
C THR A 399 -15.59 -9.10 -12.63
N SER A 400 -15.75 -7.81 -12.30
CA SER A 400 -15.71 -6.73 -13.26
C SER A 400 -14.29 -6.52 -13.80
N ASP A 401 -14.14 -6.23 -15.09
CA ASP A 401 -12.85 -5.87 -15.69
C ASP A 401 -12.45 -4.41 -15.35
N ALA A 402 -13.43 -3.55 -15.05
CA ALA A 402 -13.17 -2.19 -14.58
C ALA A 402 -12.50 -2.21 -13.20
N PRO A 403 -11.58 -1.27 -12.90
CA PRO A 403 -10.86 -1.25 -11.62
C PRO A 403 -11.79 -1.06 -10.41
N THR A 404 -12.84 -0.27 -10.60
CA THR A 404 -13.94 0.06 -9.67
C THR A 404 -15.25 0.11 -10.46
N LEU A 405 -16.37 0.44 -9.81
CA LEU A 405 -17.59 0.84 -10.52
C LEU A 405 -17.30 1.92 -11.57
N THR A 406 -17.90 1.78 -12.74
CA THR A 406 -17.84 2.82 -13.77
C THR A 406 -18.59 4.08 -13.31
N ARG A 407 -18.37 5.20 -14.01
CA ARG A 407 -19.11 6.45 -13.73
C ARG A 407 -20.62 6.25 -13.90
N GLU A 408 -21.04 5.50 -14.92
CA GLU A 408 -22.44 5.18 -15.18
C GLU A 408 -23.04 4.34 -14.06
N GLN A 409 -22.35 3.27 -13.64
CA GLN A 409 -22.80 2.42 -12.53
C GLN A 409 -22.85 3.19 -11.20
N SER A 410 -21.87 4.07 -10.96
CA SER A 410 -21.84 4.91 -9.76
C SER A 410 -23.02 5.89 -9.73
N ASN A 411 -23.36 6.48 -10.89
CA ASN A 411 -24.52 7.36 -11.02
C ASN A 411 -25.83 6.58 -10.88
N GLN A 412 -25.92 5.38 -11.43
CA GLN A 412 -27.08 4.49 -11.27
C GLN A 412 -27.30 4.18 -9.79
N LEU A 413 -26.26 3.69 -9.08
CA LEU A 413 -26.35 3.39 -7.65
C LEU A 413 -26.77 4.63 -6.85
N PHE A 414 -26.17 5.79 -7.14
CA PHE A 414 -26.53 7.04 -6.49
C PHE A 414 -28.00 7.42 -6.69
N ASN A 415 -28.49 7.36 -7.94
CA ASN A 415 -29.87 7.72 -8.27
C ASN A 415 -30.87 6.75 -7.63
N SER A 416 -30.61 5.45 -7.70
CA SER A 416 -31.48 4.43 -7.12
C SER A 416 -31.52 4.51 -5.58
N VAL A 417 -30.40 4.78 -4.91
CA VAL A 417 -30.40 5.02 -3.45
C VAL A 417 -31.10 6.35 -3.12
N LEU A 418 -30.99 7.37 -3.98
CA LEU A 418 -31.69 8.65 -3.79
C LEU A 418 -33.22 8.50 -3.86
N GLU A 419 -33.74 7.49 -4.57
CA GLU A 419 -35.17 7.19 -4.65
C GLU A 419 -35.77 6.86 -3.27
N ASP A 420 -35.02 6.14 -2.43
CA ASP A 420 -35.46 5.76 -1.07
C ASP A 420 -35.67 6.94 -0.12
N TYR A 421 -35.10 8.11 -0.47
CA TYR A 421 -35.15 9.33 0.34
C TYR A 421 -35.99 10.45 -0.33
N GLN A 422 -36.81 10.14 -1.33
CA GLN A 422 -37.62 11.14 -2.05
C GLN A 422 -38.65 11.87 -1.18
N ASP A 423 -39.07 11.24 -0.09
CA ASP A 423 -39.99 11.79 0.92
C ASP A 423 -39.39 12.97 1.69
N ILE A 424 -38.05 13.09 1.72
CA ILE A 424 -37.35 14.18 2.40
C ILE A 424 -37.35 15.45 1.51
N PRO A 425 -38.02 16.55 1.92
CA PRO A 425 -38.24 17.71 1.04
C PRO A 425 -36.94 18.44 0.67
N ARG A 426 -36.02 18.60 1.64
CA ARG A 426 -34.79 19.35 1.45
C ARG A 426 -33.72 18.47 0.81
N LYS A 427 -33.16 18.93 -0.31
CA LYS A 427 -32.05 18.25 -1.02
C LYS A 427 -30.83 18.03 -0.13
N ALA A 428 -30.51 18.98 0.75
CA ALA A 428 -29.40 18.85 1.70
C ALA A 428 -29.61 17.68 2.68
N ASP A 429 -30.82 17.52 3.20
CA ASP A 429 -31.16 16.45 4.13
C ASP A 429 -31.19 15.08 3.42
N ARG A 430 -31.66 15.02 2.16
CA ARG A 430 -31.53 13.83 1.31
C ARG A 430 -30.08 13.41 1.11
N MET A 431 -29.22 14.37 0.73
CA MET A 431 -27.80 14.11 0.53
C MET A 431 -27.12 13.62 1.81
N LYS A 432 -27.54 14.12 2.97
CA LYS A 432 -27.05 13.67 4.26
C LYS A 432 -27.40 12.20 4.53
N GLN A 433 -28.62 11.76 4.20
CA GLN A 433 -29.01 10.36 4.35
C GLN A 433 -28.23 9.44 3.41
N ILE A 434 -28.10 9.80 2.13
CA ILE A 434 -27.32 9.01 1.15
C ILE A 434 -25.87 8.81 1.62
N ARG A 435 -25.25 9.86 2.18
CA ARG A 435 -23.88 9.75 2.71
C ARG A 435 -23.77 8.79 3.90
N GLN A 436 -24.87 8.51 4.60
CA GLN A 436 -24.93 7.55 5.70
C GLN A 436 -25.47 6.17 5.28
N ASP A 437 -25.88 6.04 4.03
CA ASP A 437 -26.48 4.83 3.48
C ASP A 437 -25.44 3.70 3.35
N MET A 438 -25.80 2.51 3.81
CA MET A 438 -24.88 1.38 3.86
C MET A 438 -24.58 0.77 2.48
N TYR A 439 -25.48 0.91 1.51
CA TYR A 439 -25.32 0.38 0.16
C TYR A 439 -24.54 1.34 -0.73
N TYR A 440 -24.82 2.64 -0.60
CA TYR A 440 -24.01 3.67 -1.25
C TYR A 440 -22.54 3.62 -0.79
N ASN A 441 -22.34 3.33 0.50
CA ASN A 441 -21.01 3.17 1.10
C ASN A 441 -20.51 1.73 1.14
N ALA A 442 -21.10 0.80 0.37
CA ALA A 442 -20.61 -0.57 0.30
C ALA A 442 -19.15 -0.61 -0.17
N LEU A 443 -18.37 -1.51 0.42
CA LEU A 443 -16.98 -1.73 0.01
C LEU A 443 -16.96 -2.31 -1.41
N GLN A 444 -16.27 -1.63 -2.32
CA GLN A 444 -15.96 -2.19 -3.63
C GLN A 444 -14.73 -3.08 -3.48
N VAL A 445 -14.86 -4.33 -3.90
CA VAL A 445 -13.88 -5.38 -3.62
C VAL A 445 -13.59 -6.22 -4.86
N LYS A 446 -12.36 -6.71 -4.95
CA LYS A 446 -11.94 -7.73 -5.91
C LYS A 446 -11.29 -8.88 -5.19
N TYR A 447 -11.23 -10.04 -5.84
CA TYR A 447 -10.37 -11.11 -5.40
C TYR A 447 -8.90 -10.70 -5.44
N ALA A 448 -8.14 -11.20 -4.47
CA ALA A 448 -6.76 -10.81 -4.23
C ALA A 448 -5.80 -12.00 -4.13
N TYR A 449 -6.09 -13.05 -4.89
CA TYR A 449 -5.13 -14.12 -5.21
C TYR A 449 -4.24 -13.71 -6.39
N ALA A 450 -4.83 -12.99 -7.34
CA ALA A 450 -4.18 -12.40 -8.48
C ALA A 450 -4.49 -10.91 -8.59
N VAL A 451 -3.48 -10.10 -8.85
CA VAL A 451 -3.58 -8.65 -8.98
C VAL A 451 -2.80 -8.16 -10.21
N THR A 452 -3.01 -6.90 -10.58
CA THR A 452 -2.15 -6.24 -11.57
C THR A 452 -0.85 -5.79 -10.92
N CYS A 453 0.25 -5.70 -11.68
CA CYS A 453 1.55 -5.24 -11.15
C CYS A 453 1.46 -3.87 -10.45
N HIS A 454 0.72 -2.92 -11.00
CA HIS A 454 0.45 -1.63 -10.36
C HIS A 454 -0.16 -1.78 -8.95
N LYS A 455 -1.10 -2.72 -8.76
CA LYS A 455 -1.70 -3.00 -7.46
C LYS A 455 -0.79 -3.81 -6.52
N ALA A 456 0.26 -4.42 -7.05
CA ALA A 456 1.27 -5.13 -6.27
C ALA A 456 2.40 -4.20 -5.77
N GLN A 457 2.50 -2.96 -6.26
CA GLN A 457 3.50 -1.98 -5.81
C GLN A 457 3.41 -1.72 -4.29
N GLY A 458 4.55 -1.52 -3.65
CA GLY A 458 4.65 -1.46 -2.18
C GLY A 458 4.37 -2.77 -1.44
N GLY A 459 3.91 -3.82 -2.11
CA GLY A 459 3.74 -5.16 -1.54
C GLY A 459 4.95 -6.07 -1.77
N GLN A 460 5.15 -7.02 -0.87
CA GLN A 460 6.14 -8.09 -0.99
C GLN A 460 5.51 -9.39 -0.47
N TRP A 461 5.83 -10.49 -1.14
CA TRP A 461 5.33 -11.84 -0.86
C TRP A 461 6.46 -12.84 -0.91
N ALA A 462 6.39 -13.90 -0.10
CA ALA A 462 7.34 -15.00 -0.17
C ALA A 462 7.36 -15.61 -1.57
N HIS A 463 6.19 -15.99 -2.09
CA HIS A 463 6.03 -16.65 -3.39
C HIS A 463 5.25 -15.77 -4.38
N VAL A 464 5.85 -15.46 -5.52
CA VAL A 464 5.22 -14.67 -6.58
C VAL A 464 5.17 -15.44 -7.89
N TYR A 465 4.00 -15.46 -8.52
CA TYR A 465 3.81 -15.99 -9.87
C TYR A 465 3.63 -14.81 -10.82
N ILE A 466 4.47 -14.69 -11.85
CA ILE A 466 4.33 -13.65 -12.86
C ILE A 466 3.76 -14.25 -14.12
N ASP A 467 2.71 -13.62 -14.62
CA ASP A 467 2.17 -13.87 -15.94
C ASP A 467 2.10 -12.58 -16.75
N GLN A 468 3.02 -12.46 -17.71
CA GLN A 468 3.07 -11.34 -18.65
C GLN A 468 1.99 -11.43 -19.74
N GLY A 469 1.40 -12.60 -19.93
CA GLY A 469 0.50 -12.88 -21.04
C GLY A 469 1.19 -12.89 -22.40
N TYR A 470 0.40 -12.73 -23.46
CA TYR A 470 0.93 -12.66 -24.82
C TYR A 470 1.58 -11.29 -25.06
N MET A 471 2.87 -11.28 -25.41
CA MET A 471 3.62 -10.10 -25.80
C MET A 471 3.78 -10.06 -27.33
N THR A 472 3.56 -8.90 -27.92
CA THR A 472 3.95 -8.58 -29.30
C THR A 472 5.17 -7.66 -29.28
N ASP A 473 5.88 -7.58 -30.40
CA ASP A 473 7.06 -6.69 -30.51
C ASP A 473 6.70 -5.22 -30.23
N ASP A 474 5.51 -4.76 -30.63
CA ASP A 474 5.02 -3.41 -30.33
C ASP A 474 4.81 -3.12 -28.83
N MET A 475 4.79 -4.16 -27.99
CA MET A 475 4.63 -4.03 -26.53
C MET A 475 5.97 -3.89 -25.80
N LEU A 476 7.09 -3.87 -26.53
CA LEU A 476 8.43 -3.59 -26.05
C LEU A 476 8.62 -2.09 -25.84
N THR A 477 8.10 -1.61 -24.73
CA THR A 477 8.26 -0.21 -24.30
C THR A 477 9.09 -0.14 -23.01
N PRO A 478 9.66 1.03 -22.68
CA PRO A 478 10.24 1.25 -21.35
C PRO A 478 9.29 0.82 -20.22
N ASP A 479 7.99 1.11 -20.34
CA ASP A 479 6.97 0.69 -19.37
C ASP A 479 6.94 -0.83 -19.13
N TYR A 480 7.17 -1.64 -20.17
CA TYR A 480 7.25 -3.09 -20.01
C TYR A 480 8.47 -3.50 -19.17
N ILE A 481 9.62 -2.85 -19.36
CA ILE A 481 10.83 -3.12 -18.59
C ILE A 481 10.63 -2.70 -17.13
N HIS A 482 10.05 -1.53 -16.88
CA HIS A 482 9.65 -1.10 -15.53
C HIS A 482 8.62 -2.07 -14.90
N TRP A 483 7.64 -2.52 -15.69
CA TRP A 483 6.64 -3.49 -15.24
C TRP A 483 7.28 -4.81 -14.81
N LEU A 484 8.20 -5.33 -15.62
CA LEU A 484 8.88 -6.59 -15.37
C LEU A 484 9.79 -6.49 -14.15
N TYR A 485 10.59 -5.43 -14.06
CA TYR A 485 11.43 -5.15 -12.91
C TYR A 485 10.60 -5.05 -11.62
N THR A 486 9.48 -4.29 -11.67
CA THR A 486 8.58 -4.14 -10.52
C THR A 486 8.02 -5.49 -10.09
N ALA A 487 7.57 -6.31 -11.05
CA ALA A 487 6.99 -7.62 -10.78
C ALA A 487 8.01 -8.58 -10.14
N PHE A 488 9.26 -8.61 -10.65
CA PHE A 488 10.33 -9.45 -10.10
C PHE A 488 10.64 -9.08 -8.65
N THR A 489 10.72 -7.78 -8.36
CA THR A 489 11.08 -7.26 -7.04
C THR A 489 9.95 -7.39 -5.99
N ARG A 490 8.80 -7.96 -6.35
CA ARG A 490 7.75 -8.32 -5.37
C ARG A 490 8.05 -9.62 -4.62
N ALA A 491 8.89 -10.49 -5.19
CA ALA A 491 9.25 -11.78 -4.60
C ALA A 491 10.36 -11.62 -3.56
N THR A 492 10.20 -12.28 -2.42
CA THR A 492 11.21 -12.30 -1.34
C THR A 492 11.89 -13.66 -1.17
N GLU A 493 11.23 -14.76 -1.53
CA GLU A 493 11.80 -16.11 -1.43
C GLU A 493 11.83 -16.85 -2.77
N ARG A 494 10.71 -16.92 -3.50
CA ARG A 494 10.61 -17.63 -4.78
C ARG A 494 9.81 -16.87 -5.83
N LEU A 495 10.30 -16.93 -7.07
CA LEU A 495 9.68 -16.35 -8.24
C LEU A 495 9.38 -17.43 -9.29
N PHE A 496 8.12 -17.51 -9.70
CA PHE A 496 7.62 -18.46 -10.68
C PHE A 496 7.17 -17.70 -11.93
N LEU A 497 7.77 -17.99 -13.09
CA LEU A 497 7.37 -17.39 -14.35
C LEU A 497 6.44 -18.33 -15.10
N VAL A 498 5.17 -17.94 -15.24
CA VAL A 498 4.11 -18.80 -15.78
C VAL A 498 4.17 -18.78 -17.30
N ASN A 499 4.31 -19.97 -17.92
CA ASN A 499 4.38 -20.14 -19.38
C ASN A 499 5.38 -19.20 -20.07
N TRP A 500 6.56 -19.02 -19.46
CA TRP A 500 7.55 -18.08 -19.99
C TRP A 500 8.12 -18.53 -21.34
N PRO A 501 8.17 -17.66 -22.36
CA PRO A 501 8.56 -18.05 -23.71
C PRO A 501 10.06 -18.33 -23.80
N LYS A 502 10.44 -19.41 -24.50
CA LYS A 502 11.86 -19.80 -24.72
C LYS A 502 12.70 -18.72 -25.40
N THR A 503 12.07 -17.84 -26.17
CA THR A 503 12.73 -16.69 -26.81
C THR A 503 13.21 -15.63 -25.81
N GLN A 504 12.77 -15.70 -24.55
CA GLN A 504 13.14 -14.80 -23.45
C GLN A 504 13.87 -15.57 -22.32
N THR A 505 14.44 -16.73 -22.62
CA THR A 505 15.18 -17.55 -21.64
C THR A 505 16.63 -17.70 -22.08
N GLN A 506 17.55 -17.44 -21.17
CA GLN A 506 18.97 -17.78 -21.33
C GLN A 506 19.22 -19.16 -20.69
N GLU A 507 19.93 -20.03 -21.41
CA GLU A 507 20.39 -21.32 -20.88
C GLU A 507 21.36 -21.16 -19.70
#